data_AF-A0A538F499-F1
#
_entry.id   AF-A0A538F499-F1
#
_cell.length_a   1.000
_cell.length_b   1.000
_cell.length_c   1.000
_cell.angle_alpha   90.00
_cell.angle_beta   90.00
_cell.angle_gamma   90.00
#
_symmetry.space_group_name_H-M   'P 1'
#
loop_
_entity.id
_entity.type
_entity.pdbx_description
1 polymer ?
#
loop_
_entity_poly.entity_id
_entity_poly.type
_entity_poly.pdbx_seq_one_letter_code
_entity_poly.pdbx_strand_id
1 'polypeptide(L)'
;MLPSWHQDLESLEAISQDDVTRDLVLRMSALCQAGSLGPFLFELAHDAELDDMTKSTLTEIAADPEFLLAVEDYLSRTEILH
;
A
#
# COMPACT_ATOMS: atom_id res chain seq x y z
N MET A 1 -6.87 25.64 1.10
CA MET A 1 -6.10 24.52 1.67
C MET A 1 -6.53 23.23 0.97
N LEU A 2 -6.10 23.07 -0.29
CA LEU A 2 -6.26 21.86 -1.11
C LEU A 2 -4.95 21.07 -1.39
N PRO A 3 -3.77 21.36 -0.77
CA PRO A 3 -2.52 20.76 -1.24
C PRO A 3 -2.41 19.25 -0.96
N SER A 4 -3.05 18.73 0.09
CA SER A 4 -2.98 17.29 0.42
C SER A 4 -3.60 16.44 -0.67
N TRP A 5 -4.80 16.79 -1.16
CA TRP A 5 -5.50 15.98 -2.17
C TRP A 5 -4.78 15.90 -3.52
N HIS A 6 -4.03 16.93 -3.90
CA HIS A 6 -3.23 16.88 -5.13
C HIS A 6 -2.04 15.94 -4.97
N GLN A 7 -1.37 15.97 -3.81
CA GLN A 7 -0.27 15.07 -3.49
C GLN A 7 -0.74 13.62 -3.34
N ASP A 8 -1.91 13.42 -2.73
CA ASP A 8 -2.54 12.11 -2.62
C ASP A 8 -2.86 11.57 -4.03
N LEU A 9 -3.49 12.36 -4.90
CA LEU A 9 -3.84 11.93 -6.27
C LEU A 9 -2.59 11.65 -7.13
N GLU A 10 -1.55 12.48 -7.05
CA GLU A 10 -0.27 12.23 -7.72
C GLU A 10 0.38 10.93 -7.22
N SER A 11 0.29 10.66 -5.91
CA SER A 11 0.81 9.42 -5.33
C SER A 11 0.02 8.20 -5.80
N LEU A 12 -1.32 8.30 -5.86
CA LEU A 12 -2.19 7.26 -6.38
C LEU A 12 -1.89 6.92 -7.84
N GLU A 13 -1.70 7.94 -8.67
CA GLU A 13 -1.35 7.75 -10.09
C GLU A 13 0.09 7.24 -10.26
N ALA A 14 1.03 7.67 -9.43
CA ALA A 14 2.38 7.11 -9.45
C ALA A 14 2.38 5.61 -9.10
N ILE A 15 1.55 5.20 -8.13
CA ILE A 15 1.36 3.78 -7.79
C ILE A 15 0.68 3.02 -8.92
N SER A 16 -0.32 3.61 -9.60
CA SER A 16 -1.04 2.94 -10.70
C SER A 16 -0.12 2.58 -11.86
N GLN A 17 0.89 3.42 -12.13
CA GLN A 17 1.86 3.28 -13.22
C GLN A 17 3.02 2.32 -12.92
N ASP A 18 3.26 1.96 -11.67
CA ASP A 18 4.28 0.98 -11.26
C ASP A 18 3.62 -0.34 -10.85
N ASP A 19 3.71 -1.34 -11.73
CA ASP A 19 3.11 -2.67 -11.53
C ASP A 19 3.56 -3.36 -10.23
N VAL A 20 4.82 -3.18 -9.82
CA VAL A 20 5.38 -3.84 -8.64
C VAL A 20 4.84 -3.17 -7.39
N THR A 21 4.90 -1.84 -7.35
CA THR A 21 4.37 -1.05 -6.23
C THR A 21 2.85 -1.25 -6.11
N ARG A 22 2.14 -1.31 -7.23
CA ARG A 22 0.70 -1.60 -7.30
C ARG A 22 0.36 -2.96 -6.69
N ASP A 23 1.00 -4.03 -7.15
CA ASP A 23 0.74 -5.39 -6.62
C ASP A 23 1.03 -5.48 -5.12
N LEU A 24 2.11 -4.84 -4.66
CA LEU A 24 2.45 -4.78 -3.25
C LEU A 24 1.36 -4.10 -2.43
N VAL A 25 0.94 -2.90 -2.82
CA VAL A 25 -0.06 -2.11 -2.09
C VAL A 25 -1.42 -2.81 -2.10
N LEU A 26 -1.84 -3.42 -3.21
CA LEU A 26 -3.07 -4.21 -3.29
C LEU A 26 -3.06 -5.43 -2.37
N ARG A 27 -1.92 -6.14 -2.28
CA ARG A 27 -1.78 -7.25 -1.33
C ARG A 27 -1.87 -6.77 0.11
N MET A 28 -1.26 -5.63 0.42
CA MET A 28 -1.34 -5.03 1.76
C MET A 28 -2.76 -4.53 2.09
N SER A 29 -3.49 -3.97 1.14
CA SER A 29 -4.90 -3.58 1.33
C SER A 29 -5.77 -4.82 1.59
N ALA A 30 -5.56 -5.92 0.85
CA ALA A 30 -6.27 -7.17 1.07
C ALA A 30 -5.99 -7.76 2.47
N LEU A 31 -4.73 -7.74 2.93
CA LEU A 31 -4.37 -8.13 4.29
C LEU A 31 -4.99 -7.21 5.34
N CYS A 32 -5.09 -5.90 5.05
CA CYS A 32 -5.76 -4.94 5.91
C CYS A 32 -7.25 -5.25 6.05
N GLN A 33 -7.95 -5.46 4.93
CA GLN A 33 -9.38 -5.81 4.93
C GLN A 33 -9.65 -7.15 5.62
N ALA A 34 -8.74 -8.12 5.49
CA ALA A 34 -8.83 -9.40 6.17
C ALA A 34 -8.49 -9.33 7.68
N GLY A 35 -8.03 -8.18 8.19
CA GLY A 35 -7.57 -8.02 9.57
C GLY A 35 -6.27 -8.78 9.86
N SER A 36 -5.53 -9.20 8.83
CA SER A 36 -4.31 -10.01 8.93
C SER A 36 -3.03 -9.21 8.70
N LEU A 37 -3.11 -7.89 8.51
CA LEU A 37 -1.94 -7.03 8.32
C LEU A 37 -1.00 -7.03 9.54
N GLY A 38 -1.54 -6.98 10.75
CA GLY A 38 -0.73 -7.04 11.99
C GLY A 38 0.05 -8.35 12.13
N PRO A 39 -0.60 -9.53 12.04
CA PRO A 39 0.09 -10.83 11.99
C PRO A 39 1.16 -10.92 10.89
N PHE A 40 0.86 -10.42 9.69
CA PHE A 40 1.84 -10.39 8.60
C PHE A 40 3.09 -9.57 8.96
N LEU A 41 2.93 -8.36 9.49
CA LEU A 41 4.07 -7.54 9.93
C LEU A 41 4.87 -8.20 11.06
N PHE A 42 4.18 -8.92 11.95
CA PHE A 42 4.86 -9.67 13.01
C PHE A 42 5.75 -10.77 12.44
N GLU A 43 5.27 -11.54 11.46
CA GLU A 43 6.06 -12.57 10.78
C GLU A 43 7.22 -11.92 9.99
N LEU A 44 6.94 -10.86 9.25
CA LEU A 44 7.90 -10.08 8.47
C LEU A 44 9.08 -9.58 9.33
N ALA A 45 8.82 -9.11 10.55
CA ALA A 45 9.85 -8.63 11.45
C ALA A 45 10.87 -9.73 11.84
N HIS A 46 10.41 -10.99 11.89
CA HIS A 46 11.23 -12.15 12.26
C HIS A 46 11.89 -12.85 11.06
N ASP A 47 11.56 -12.45 9.83
CA ASP A 47 12.15 -13.00 8.62
C ASP A 47 13.63 -12.58 8.49
N ALA A 48 14.55 -13.53 8.53
CA ALA A 48 15.98 -13.25 8.45
C ALA A 48 16.48 -13.04 7.00
N GLU A 49 15.67 -13.37 6.00
CA GLU A 49 16.03 -13.22 4.58
C GLU A 49 15.80 -11.79 4.07
N LEU A 50 14.95 -11.04 4.75
CA LEU A 50 14.66 -9.64 4.44
C LEU A 50 15.57 -8.69 5.20
N ASP A 51 16.09 -7.69 4.50
CA ASP A 51 16.85 -6.61 5.10
C ASP A 51 15.95 -5.63 5.90
N ASP A 52 16.58 -4.91 6.82
CA ASP A 52 15.87 -3.97 7.70
C ASP A 52 15.22 -2.82 6.92
N MET A 53 15.78 -2.45 5.76
CA MET A 53 15.22 -1.40 4.90
C MET A 53 13.85 -1.80 4.37
N THR A 54 13.76 -2.99 3.79
CA THR A 54 12.51 -3.54 3.24
C THR A 54 11.46 -3.69 4.33
N LYS A 55 11.84 -4.19 5.51
CA LYS A 55 10.94 -4.31 6.66
C LYS A 55 10.41 -2.95 7.13
N SER A 56 11.29 -1.93 7.21
CA SER A 56 10.90 -0.58 7.60
C SER A 56 9.90 0.01 6.60
N THR A 57 10.20 -0.08 5.31
CA THR A 57 9.31 0.42 4.25
C THR A 57 7.92 -0.22 4.30
N LEU A 58 7.85 -1.56 4.45
CA LEU A 58 6.57 -2.26 4.57
C LEU A 58 5.81 -1.87 5.85
N THR A 59 6.52 -1.61 6.95
CA THR A 59 5.91 -1.14 8.19
C THR A 59 5.36 0.28 8.05
N GLU A 60 6.08 1.17 7.37
CA GLU A 60 5.63 2.55 7.09
C GLU A 60 4.38 2.56 6.22
N ILE A 61 4.34 1.76 5.15
CA ILE A 61 3.16 1.62 4.30
C ILE A 61 1.97 1.08 5.11
N ALA A 62 2.20 0.09 5.96
CA ALA A 62 1.15 -0.50 6.79
C ALA A 62 0.67 0.43 7.93
N ALA A 63 1.42 1.46 8.27
CA ALA A 63 1.04 2.45 9.28
C ALA A 63 -0.12 3.34 8.82
N ASP A 64 -0.43 3.35 7.52
CA ASP A 64 -1.56 4.06 6.95
C ASP A 64 -2.56 3.12 6.24
N PRO A 65 -3.43 2.43 7.02
CA PRO A 65 -4.50 1.61 6.47
C PRO A 65 -5.49 2.38 5.58
N GLU A 66 -5.74 3.65 5.86
CA GLU A 66 -6.69 4.46 5.07
C GLU A 66 -6.13 4.70 3.66
N PHE A 67 -4.83 4.97 3.56
CA PHE A 67 -4.14 5.08 2.29
C PHE A 67 -4.17 3.77 1.47
N LEU A 68 -3.91 2.63 2.11
CA LEU A 68 -3.97 1.32 1.45
C LEU A 68 -5.34 1.06 0.81
N LEU A 69 -6.42 1.38 1.53
CA LEU A 69 -7.78 1.22 1.04
C LEU A 69 -8.14 2.26 -0.03
N ALA A 70 -7.63 3.48 0.07
CA ALA A 70 -7.82 4.52 -0.93
C ALA A 70 -7.14 4.16 -2.26
N VAL A 71 -5.95 3.54 -2.23
CA VAL A 71 -5.28 3.03 -3.44
C VAL A 71 -6.10 1.93 -4.10
N GLU A 72 -6.62 0.99 -3.33
CA GLU A 72 -7.47 -0.08 -3.86
C GLU A 72 -8.75 0.47 -4.53
N ASP A 73 -9.46 1.40 -3.88
CA ASP A 73 -10.65 2.04 -4.48
C ASP A 73 -10.29 2.84 -5.74
N TYR A 74 -9.16 3.55 -5.72
CA TYR A 74 -8.68 4.29 -6.88
C TYR A 74 -8.44 3.36 -8.06
N LEU A 75 -7.63 2.31 -7.88
CA LEU A 75 -7.29 1.36 -8.94
C LEU A 75 -8.52 0.64 -9.49
N SER A 76 -9.41 0.17 -8.61
CA SER A 76 -10.67 -0.49 -9.02
C SER A 76 -11.55 0.42 -9.89
N ARG A 77 -11.56 1.72 -9.60
CA ARG A 77 -12.34 2.71 -10.37
C ARG A 77 -11.67 3.15 -11.66
N THR A 78 -10.35 3.21 -11.71
CA THR A 78 -9.60 3.66 -12.89
C THR A 78 -9.27 2.53 -13.86
N GLU A 79 -9.21 1.27 -13.43
CA GLU A 79 -9.02 0.09 -14.30
C GLU A 79 -10.15 -0.06 -15.34
N ILE A 80 -11.34 0.49 -15.06
CA ILE A 80 -12.46 0.57 -16.03
C ILE A 80 -12.24 1.65 -17.10
N LEU A 81 -11.41 2.65 -16.81
CA LEU A 81 -11.23 3.86 -17.62
C LEU A 81 -9.93 3.88 -18.45
N HIS A 82 -8.97 3.01 -18.14
CA HIS A 82 -7.71 2.83 -18.88
C HIS A 82 -7.80 1.74 -19.94
#